data_AF-A0A9D4LCF2-F1
#
_entry.id   AF-A0A9D4LCF2-F1
#
_cell.length_a   1.000
_cell.length_b   1.000
_cell.length_c   1.000
_cell.angle_alpha   90.00
_cell.angle_beta   90.00
_cell.angle_gamma   90.00
#
_symmetry.space_group_name_H-M   'P 1'
#
loop_
_entity.id
_entity.type
_entity.pdbx_description
1 polymer ?
#
loop_
_entity_poly.entity_id
_entity_poly.type
_entity_poly.pdbx_seq_one_letter_code
_entity_poly.pdbx_strand_id
1 'polypeptide(L)'
;MKGSLAAFDPLFYMHHAFIDVIWEKFRQRQRATCGVDPASDYPPAPVDSGAHAAEYYMFGMRFFKNIDGMADYWINNWYNYTDTPMCANNCSDSPDLYCDKDINMCASRSHVSFGDDGIVTDDGGYNKTGGDETGTHLRDVPPTEVIAADG
;
A
#
# COMPACT_ATOMS: atom_id res chain seq x y z
N MET A 1 19.56 -26.53 -0.39
CA MET A 1 18.31 -25.76 -0.29
C MET A 1 18.68 -24.33 0.09
N LYS A 2 18.42 -23.35 -0.78
CA LYS A 2 18.44 -21.94 -0.38
C LYS A 2 17.05 -21.63 0.15
N GLY A 3 16.92 -21.46 1.47
CA GLY A 3 15.69 -20.95 2.06
C GLY A 3 15.53 -19.48 1.71
N SER A 4 14.30 -19.04 1.44
CA SER A 4 14.01 -17.60 1.43
C SER A 4 14.23 -17.07 2.84
N LEU A 5 15.02 -16.00 2.97
CA LEU A 5 15.35 -15.39 4.26
C LEU A 5 14.44 -14.20 4.60
N ALA A 6 13.48 -13.87 3.73
CA ALA A 6 12.65 -12.67 3.89
C ALA A 6 11.93 -12.62 5.25
N ALA A 7 11.30 -13.73 5.66
CA ALA A 7 10.55 -13.80 6.92
C ALA A 7 11.42 -13.79 8.20
N PHE A 8 12.75 -13.81 8.08
CA PHE A 8 13.65 -13.63 9.22
C PHE A 8 13.80 -12.15 9.62
N ASP A 9 13.50 -11.22 8.71
CA ASP A 9 13.42 -9.80 9.01
C ASP A 9 12.01 -9.46 9.51
N PRO A 10 11.82 -8.86 10.70
CA PRO A 10 10.50 -8.50 11.20
C PRO A 10 9.73 -7.51 10.30
N LEU A 11 10.41 -6.74 9.45
CA LEU A 11 9.76 -5.88 8.45
C LEU A 11 8.87 -6.67 7.49
N PHE A 12 9.14 -7.96 7.29
CA PHE A 12 8.31 -8.86 6.50
C PHE A 12 6.84 -8.84 6.95
N TYR A 13 6.59 -8.89 8.26
CA TYR A 13 5.22 -8.94 8.79
C TYR A 13 4.49 -7.62 8.60
N MET A 14 5.18 -6.49 8.82
CA MET A 14 4.60 -5.16 8.59
C MET A 14 4.31 -4.92 7.10
N HIS A 15 5.21 -5.35 6.23
CA HIS A 15 5.00 -5.30 4.79
C HIS A 15 3.78 -6.15 4.37
N HIS A 16 3.69 -7.38 4.86
CA HIS A 16 2.56 -8.26 4.51
C HIS A 16 1.22 -7.81 5.10
N ALA A 17 1.20 -7.19 6.28
CA ALA A 17 0.00 -6.53 6.80
C ALA A 17 -0.45 -5.36 5.89
N PHE A 18 0.50 -4.58 5.35
CA PHE A 18 0.19 -3.54 4.38
C PHE A 18 -0.34 -4.11 3.04
N ILE A 19 0.22 -5.20 2.55
CA ILE A 19 -0.29 -5.88 1.35
C ILE A 19 -1.71 -6.44 1.62
N ASP A 20 -1.95 -7.01 2.80
CA ASP A 20 -3.26 -7.56 3.15
C ASP A 20 -4.36 -6.49 3.25
N VAL A 21 -4.06 -5.27 3.76
CA VAL A 21 -5.06 -4.17 3.71
C VAL A 21 -5.39 -3.75 2.28
N ILE A 22 -4.43 -3.77 1.35
CA ILE A 22 -4.71 -3.51 -0.07
C ILE A 22 -5.58 -4.62 -0.65
N TRP A 23 -5.26 -5.88 -0.34
CA TRP A 23 -6.04 -7.03 -0.75
C TRP A 23 -7.49 -6.95 -0.25
N GLU A 24 -7.68 -6.57 1.01
CA GLU A 24 -9.01 -6.44 1.60
C GLU A 24 -9.84 -5.35 0.90
N LYS A 25 -9.23 -4.18 0.62
CA LYS A 25 -9.88 -3.12 -0.16
C LYS A 25 -10.25 -3.57 -1.56
N PHE A 26 -9.43 -4.41 -2.19
CA PHE A 26 -9.76 -5.04 -3.46
C PHE A 26 -10.97 -5.97 -3.35
N ARG A 27 -11.01 -6.89 -2.36
CA ARG A 27 -12.16 -7.79 -2.13
C ARG A 27 -13.47 -7.01 -1.93
N GLN A 28 -13.42 -5.96 -1.12
CA GLN A 28 -14.59 -5.11 -0.86
C GLN A 28 -15.10 -4.43 -2.13
N ARG A 29 -14.20 -3.95 -3.00
CA ARG A 29 -14.55 -3.36 -4.30
C ARG A 29 -15.14 -4.38 -5.27
N GLN A 30 -14.63 -5.63 -5.29
CA GLN A 30 -15.22 -6.68 -6.13
C GLN A 30 -16.69 -6.92 -5.76
N ARG A 31 -17.02 -6.96 -4.47
CA ARG A 31 -18.40 -7.10 -3.99
C ARG A 31 -19.23 -5.86 -4.35
N ALA A 32 -18.77 -4.68 -3.92
CA ALA A 32 -19.55 -3.45 -3.99
C ALA A 32 -19.76 -2.93 -5.42
N THR A 33 -18.75 -3.08 -6.29
CA THR A 33 -18.75 -2.50 -7.64
C THR A 33 -19.00 -3.53 -8.72
N CYS A 34 -18.46 -4.75 -8.58
CA CYS A 34 -18.54 -5.77 -9.61
C CYS A 34 -19.62 -6.83 -9.33
N GLY A 35 -20.21 -6.86 -8.14
CA GLY A 35 -21.18 -7.88 -7.74
C GLY A 35 -20.57 -9.29 -7.62
N VAL A 36 -19.25 -9.39 -7.46
CA VAL A 36 -18.51 -10.65 -7.33
C VAL A 36 -18.17 -10.89 -5.87
N ASP A 37 -18.45 -12.09 -5.36
CA ASP A 37 -18.05 -12.53 -4.03
C ASP A 37 -16.77 -13.38 -4.10
N PRO A 38 -15.60 -12.83 -3.74
CA PRO A 38 -14.33 -13.55 -3.83
C PRO A 38 -14.22 -14.76 -2.89
N ALA A 39 -15.07 -14.84 -1.84
CA ALA A 39 -15.12 -16.00 -0.96
C ALA A 39 -15.78 -17.22 -1.64
N SER A 40 -16.52 -16.99 -2.74
CA SER A 40 -17.17 -18.03 -3.55
C SER A 40 -16.66 -18.12 -4.98
N ASP A 41 -15.98 -17.08 -5.47
CA ASP A 41 -15.45 -16.96 -6.84
C ASP A 41 -13.91 -17.09 -6.85
N TYR A 42 -13.39 -18.11 -6.18
CA TYR A 42 -11.95 -18.40 -6.18
C TYR A 42 -11.53 -18.86 -7.59
N PRO A 43 -10.50 -18.24 -8.22
CA PRO A 43 -10.12 -18.59 -9.58
C PRO A 43 -9.76 -20.07 -9.75
N PRO A 44 -10.13 -20.71 -10.86
CA PRO A 44 -9.69 -22.07 -11.13
C PRO A 44 -8.16 -22.11 -11.17
N ALA A 45 -7.59 -23.17 -10.58
CA ALA A 45 -6.14 -23.34 -10.55
C ALA A 45 -5.60 -23.39 -11.99
N PRO A 46 -4.45 -22.74 -12.28
CA PRO A 46 -3.73 -22.99 -13.51
C PRO A 46 -3.46 -24.49 -13.69
N VAL A 47 -3.44 -24.94 -14.94
CA VAL A 47 -3.33 -26.37 -15.30
C VAL A 47 -2.06 -27.03 -14.71
N ASP A 48 -1.03 -26.23 -14.44
CA ASP A 48 0.27 -26.62 -13.89
C ASP A 48 0.46 -26.27 -12.40
N SER A 49 -0.57 -25.76 -11.71
CA SER A 49 -0.42 -25.19 -10.37
C SER A 49 -1.51 -25.64 -9.39
N GLY A 50 -1.62 -26.96 -9.19
CA GLY A 50 -2.58 -27.57 -8.27
C GLY A 50 -2.46 -27.09 -6.81
N ALA A 51 -1.28 -26.62 -6.39
CA ALA A 51 -1.07 -26.05 -5.06
C ALA A 51 -1.84 -24.74 -4.81
N HIS A 52 -2.24 -24.05 -5.88
CA HIS A 52 -3.04 -22.82 -5.82
C HIS A 52 -4.54 -23.09 -6.02
N ALA A 53 -4.97 -24.36 -6.16
CA ALA A 53 -6.38 -24.68 -6.26
C ALA A 53 -7.12 -24.30 -4.97
N ALA A 54 -8.35 -23.81 -5.11
CA ALA A 54 -9.20 -23.39 -4.00
C ALA A 54 -9.25 -24.44 -2.85
N GLU A 55 -9.40 -25.70 -3.22
CA GLU A 55 -9.54 -26.83 -2.28
C GLU A 55 -8.22 -27.38 -1.73
N TYR A 56 -7.08 -26.88 -2.21
CA TYR A 56 -5.77 -27.35 -1.77
C TYR A 56 -5.39 -26.73 -0.42
N TYR A 57 -4.76 -27.52 0.45
CA TYR A 57 -4.30 -27.03 1.76
C TYR A 57 -3.10 -26.10 1.63
N MET A 58 -3.16 -24.96 2.31
CA MET A 58 -2.06 -23.99 2.38
C MET A 58 -0.83 -24.64 3.03
N PHE A 59 0.31 -24.60 2.33
CA PHE A 59 1.53 -25.20 2.84
C PHE A 59 2.01 -24.49 4.12
N GLY A 60 2.26 -25.25 5.18
CA GLY A 60 2.68 -24.71 6.49
C GLY A 60 1.53 -24.20 7.37
N MET A 61 0.30 -24.10 6.86
CA MET A 61 -0.90 -23.72 7.61
C MET A 61 -1.86 -24.90 7.66
N ARG A 62 -1.63 -25.78 8.63
CA ARG A 62 -2.44 -26.99 8.79
C ARG A 62 -3.92 -26.60 8.98
N PHE A 63 -4.81 -27.32 8.30
CA PHE A 63 -6.28 -27.18 8.34
C PHE A 63 -6.90 -26.08 7.47
N PHE A 64 -6.12 -25.18 6.88
CA PHE A 64 -6.68 -24.15 5.99
C PHE A 64 -6.46 -24.50 4.53
N LYS A 65 -7.52 -24.45 3.75
CA LYS A 65 -7.48 -24.48 2.29
C LYS A 65 -7.24 -23.07 1.76
N ASN A 66 -6.81 -22.95 0.51
CA ASN A 66 -6.63 -21.64 -0.12
C ASN A 66 -7.94 -20.82 -0.12
N ILE A 67 -9.09 -21.47 -0.35
CA ILE A 67 -10.39 -20.80 -0.30
C ILE A 67 -10.74 -20.26 1.09
N ASP A 68 -10.26 -20.88 2.17
CA ASP A 68 -10.50 -20.39 3.52
C ASP A 68 -9.79 -19.05 3.76
N GLY A 69 -8.68 -18.77 3.06
CA GLY A 69 -7.99 -17.47 3.08
C GLY A 69 -8.83 -16.32 2.51
N MET A 70 -9.90 -16.63 1.79
CA MET A 70 -10.84 -15.64 1.22
C MET A 70 -12.08 -15.42 2.08
N ALA A 71 -12.24 -16.15 3.19
CA ALA A 71 -13.44 -16.11 4.01
C ALA A 71 -13.59 -14.78 4.78
N ASP A 72 -14.81 -14.26 4.85
CA ASP A 72 -15.09 -13.02 5.59
C ASP A 72 -14.94 -13.17 7.12
N TYR A 73 -14.84 -14.40 7.60
CA TYR A 73 -14.59 -14.70 9.01
C TYR A 73 -13.34 -13.99 9.56
N TRP A 74 -12.29 -13.80 8.75
CA TRP A 74 -11.06 -13.15 9.20
C TRP A 74 -11.28 -11.68 9.58
N ILE A 75 -11.88 -10.89 8.69
CA ILE A 75 -12.12 -9.46 8.93
C ILE A 75 -13.27 -9.21 9.92
N ASN A 76 -14.21 -10.16 10.03
CA ASN A 76 -15.35 -10.04 10.92
C ASN A 76 -15.03 -10.43 12.38
N ASN A 77 -14.01 -11.28 12.61
CA ASN A 77 -13.79 -11.91 13.91
C ASN A 77 -12.35 -11.87 14.43
N TRP A 78 -11.34 -11.67 13.56
CA TRP A 78 -9.93 -11.80 13.97
C TRP A 78 -9.17 -10.48 13.96
N TYR A 79 -9.33 -9.69 12.90
CA TYR A 79 -8.61 -8.43 12.77
C TYR A 79 -9.46 -7.39 12.06
N ASN A 80 -9.10 -6.13 12.24
CA ASN A 80 -9.57 -5.03 11.41
C ASN A 80 -8.37 -4.17 10.99
N TYR A 81 -8.55 -3.43 9.89
CA TYR A 81 -7.61 -2.40 9.47
C TYR A 81 -8.21 -1.03 9.75
N THR A 82 -7.36 -0.11 10.20
CA THR A 82 -7.71 1.31 10.21
C THR A 82 -7.64 1.88 8.80
N ASP A 83 -8.31 3.00 8.58
CA ASP A 83 -8.23 3.69 7.31
C ASP A 83 -6.79 4.14 7.01
N THR A 84 -6.42 4.02 5.73
CA THR A 84 -5.13 4.50 5.22
C THR A 84 -5.00 6.00 5.52
N PRO A 85 -3.85 6.46 6.02
CA PRO A 85 -3.60 7.89 6.24
C PRO A 85 -3.88 8.71 4.97
N MET A 86 -4.74 9.70 5.11
CA MET A 86 -5.10 10.66 4.06
C MET A 86 -5.29 12.05 4.68
N CYS A 87 -5.10 13.10 3.88
CA CYS A 87 -5.30 14.46 4.38
C CYS A 87 -6.69 14.68 5.01
N ALA A 88 -7.72 14.02 4.48
CA ALA A 88 -9.09 14.09 4.99
C ALA A 88 -9.28 13.48 6.40
N ASN A 89 -8.43 12.51 6.80
CA ASN A 89 -8.46 11.91 8.13
C ASN A 89 -7.29 12.37 9.01
N ASN A 90 -6.77 13.57 8.75
CA ASN A 90 -5.63 14.16 9.47
C ASN A 90 -4.40 13.23 9.51
N CYS A 91 -4.15 12.50 8.41
CA CYS A 91 -3.10 11.50 8.32
C CYS A 91 -3.15 10.46 9.45
N SER A 92 -4.37 10.04 9.80
CA SER A 92 -4.68 9.12 10.90
C SER A 92 -4.09 9.57 12.25
N ASP A 93 -3.97 10.88 12.47
CA ASP A 93 -3.37 11.51 13.66
C ASP A 93 -1.94 11.04 13.97
N SER A 94 -1.21 10.55 12.95
CA SER A 94 0.15 10.05 13.13
C SER A 94 1.10 11.21 13.49
N PRO A 95 1.93 11.06 14.54
CA PRO A 95 2.97 12.05 14.85
C PRO A 95 4.07 12.09 13.78
N ASP A 96 4.21 11.03 12.98
CA ASP A 96 5.27 10.86 11.99
C ASP A 96 4.86 11.33 10.59
N LEU A 97 3.57 11.63 10.38
CA LEU A 97 3.04 12.06 9.09
C LEU A 97 2.53 13.51 9.15
N TYR A 98 2.62 14.20 8.02
CA TYR A 98 1.95 15.47 7.79
C TYR A 98 1.19 15.41 6.46
N CYS A 99 0.14 16.24 6.32
CA CYS A 99 -0.55 16.39 5.05
C CYS A 99 0.23 17.35 4.15
N ASP A 100 0.81 16.82 3.08
CA ASP A 100 1.28 17.62 1.96
C ASP A 100 0.05 18.04 1.13
N LYS A 101 -0.27 19.34 1.19
CA LYS A 101 -1.46 19.92 0.55
C LYS A 101 -1.32 20.08 -0.95
N ASP A 102 -0.08 20.14 -1.47
CA ASP A 102 0.19 20.38 -2.88
C ASP A 102 -0.11 19.13 -3.71
N ILE A 103 0.13 17.96 -3.11
CA ILE A 103 -0.19 16.65 -3.70
C ILE A 103 -1.39 15.96 -3.04
N ASN A 104 -1.94 16.55 -1.98
CA ASN A 104 -3.05 16.02 -1.17
C ASN A 104 -2.81 14.58 -0.67
N MET A 105 -1.59 14.31 -0.19
CA MET A 105 -1.18 13.01 0.36
C MET A 105 -0.45 13.19 1.69
N CYS A 106 -0.49 12.16 2.52
CA CYS A 106 0.30 12.12 3.75
C CYS A 106 1.75 11.75 3.43
N ALA A 107 2.68 12.60 3.87
CA ALA A 107 4.11 12.40 3.71
C ALA A 107 4.78 12.19 5.07
N SER A 108 5.91 11.48 5.08
CA SER A 108 6.72 11.32 6.29
C SER A 108 7.33 12.66 6.70
N ARG A 109 7.29 13.00 7.98
CA ARG A 109 8.01 14.17 8.51
C ARG A 109 9.52 14.02 8.44
N SER A 110 10.02 12.79 8.37
CA SER A 110 11.44 12.54 8.11
C SER A 110 11.81 12.60 6.62
N HIS A 111 10.85 12.94 5.74
CA HIS A 111 11.13 13.11 4.33
C HIS A 111 12.09 14.30 4.16
N VAL A 112 13.30 13.98 3.72
CA VAL A 112 14.29 14.98 3.33
C VAL A 112 13.89 15.50 1.96
N SER A 113 13.54 16.77 1.88
CA SER A 113 13.37 17.46 0.61
C SER A 113 14.77 17.89 0.14
N PHE A 114 15.21 17.43 -1.03
CA PHE A 114 16.44 17.93 -1.64
C PHE A 114 16.08 19.19 -2.44
N GLY A 115 16.41 20.36 -1.89
CA GLY A 115 16.40 21.61 -2.65
C GLY A 115 17.69 21.77 -3.44
N ASP A 116 17.71 22.71 -4.39
CA ASP A 116 18.89 23.02 -5.22
C ASP A 116 20.13 23.42 -4.37
N ASP A 117 19.91 23.83 -3.11
CA ASP A 117 20.95 24.19 -2.13
C ASP A 117 21.28 23.08 -1.11
N GLY A 118 20.68 21.89 -1.20
CA GLY A 118 21.00 20.73 -0.36
C GLY A 118 19.81 20.10 0.39
N ILE A 119 20.12 19.32 1.44
CA ILE A 119 19.15 18.64 2.31
C ILE A 119 18.36 19.68 3.11
N VAL A 120 17.10 19.86 2.76
CA VAL A 120 16.10 20.54 3.61
C VAL A 120 15.39 19.45 4.40
N THR A 121 15.78 19.30 5.66
CA THR A 121 14.92 18.57 6.61
C THR A 121 13.70 19.43 6.85
N ASP A 122 12.51 18.91 6.58
CA ASP A 122 11.26 19.57 6.97
C ASP A 122 10.94 19.09 8.39
N ASP A 123 11.73 19.52 9.36
CA ASP A 123 11.59 19.19 10.78
C ASP A 123 10.39 19.91 11.40
N GLY A 124 9.19 19.63 10.87
CA GLY A 124 7.92 19.62 11.58
C GLY A 124 7.53 20.87 12.36
N GLY A 125 8.13 22.03 12.06
CA GLY A 125 8.12 23.16 12.95
C GLY A 125 8.34 24.49 12.25
N TYR A 126 7.59 24.78 11.18
CA TYR A 126 7.49 26.17 10.71
C TYR A 126 6.05 26.58 10.45
N ASN A 127 5.59 27.48 11.32
CA ASN A 127 4.50 28.41 11.01
C ASN A 127 4.82 29.04 9.65
N LYS A 128 4.08 28.68 8.59
CA LYS A 128 4.07 29.44 7.33
C LYS A 128 3.37 30.78 7.57
N THR A 129 4.05 31.69 8.27
CA THR A 129 3.72 33.12 8.31
C THR A 129 4.87 33.86 7.66
N GLY A 130 4.70 34.23 6.39
CA GLY A 130 5.65 35.06 5.66
C GLY A 130 6.08 34.39 4.36
N GLY A 131 5.87 35.11 3.26
CA GLY A 131 6.05 34.59 1.91
C GLY A 131 7.51 34.35 1.53
N ASP A 132 7.71 33.38 0.65
CA ASP A 132 8.32 33.61 -0.66
C ASP A 132 7.93 32.43 -1.57
N GLU A 133 7.51 32.73 -2.80
CA GLU A 133 6.89 31.79 -3.75
C GLU A 133 7.94 31.10 -4.64
N THR A 134 9.05 30.62 -4.09
CA THR A 134 10.15 30.09 -4.94
C THR A 134 10.75 28.77 -4.47
N GLY A 135 9.93 27.86 -3.95
CA GLY A 135 10.32 26.45 -3.81
C GLY A 135 10.02 25.71 -5.10
N THR A 136 11.03 25.42 -5.91
CA THR A 136 10.93 24.50 -7.06
C THR A 136 10.44 23.16 -6.55
N HIS A 137 9.21 22.78 -6.90
CA HIS A 137 8.76 21.42 -6.68
C HIS A 137 9.55 20.52 -7.63
N LEU A 138 9.88 19.30 -7.23
CA LEU A 138 10.44 18.25 -8.10
C LEU A 138 9.54 17.90 -9.33
N ARG A 139 8.44 18.64 -9.53
CA ARG A 139 7.55 18.62 -10.69
C ARG A 139 7.91 19.66 -11.76
N ASP A 140 8.87 20.55 -11.52
CA ASP A 140 9.34 21.54 -12.50
C ASP A 140 10.41 20.99 -13.45
N VAL A 141 10.77 19.71 -13.32
CA VAL A 141 11.52 19.01 -14.36
C VAL A 141 10.55 18.76 -15.52
N PRO A 142 10.71 19.41 -16.69
CA PRO A 142 9.86 19.14 -17.82
C PRO A 142 9.97 17.65 -18.18
N PRO A 143 8.87 16.99 -18.56
CA PRO A 143 8.95 15.63 -19.05
C PRO A 143 9.94 15.62 -20.20
N THR A 144 11.00 14.81 -20.08
CA THR A 144 11.86 14.49 -21.22
C THR A 144 10.95 14.02 -22.35
N GLU A 145 11.09 14.67 -23.50
CA GLU A 145 10.29 14.40 -24.70
C GLU A 145 10.17 12.89 -24.92
N VAL A 146 8.92 12.42 -24.93
CA VAL A 146 8.60 11.13 -25.54
C VAL A 146 8.90 11.30 -27.01
N ILE A 147 10.07 10.81 -27.44
CA ILE A 147 10.35 10.64 -28.86
C ILE A 147 9.31 9.66 -29.38
N ALA A 148 8.35 10.19 -30.14
CA ALA A 148 7.47 9.40 -30.98
C ALA A 148 8.34 8.60 -31.95
N ALA A 149 8.35 7.27 -31.79
CA ALA A 149 8.77 6.38 -32.85
C ALA A 149 7.54 6.12 -33.73
N ASP A 150 7.31 7.00 -34.69
CA ASP A 150 6.56 6.68 -35.90
C ASP A 150 7.54 6.05 -36.91
N GLY A 151 7.21 4.87 -37.42
CA GLY A 151 7.94 4.17 -38.48
C GLY A 151 7.83 2.65 -38.41
#